data_AF-A0A842P463-F1
#
_entry.id   AF-A0A842P463-F1
#
_cell.length_a   1.000
_cell.length_b   1.000
_cell.length_c   1.000
_cell.angle_alpha   90.00
_cell.angle_beta   90.00
_cell.angle_gamma   90.00
#
_symmetry.space_group_name_H-M   'P 1'
#
loop_
_entity.id
_entity.type
_entity.pdbx_description
1 polymer ?
#
loop_
_entity_poly.entity_id
_entity_poly.type
_entity_poly.pdbx_seq_one_letter_code
_entity_poly.pdbx_strand_id
1 'polypeptide(L)'
;MRVLDTAALLHWPLPQLSGCVVFSQREELANLSTDRDMLLDGADLQWSTPSVNSLERASKVATDSGDLAGLSPVDLEILALALELEATLVTDDYRLQNCCLVAGLEH
;
A
#
# COMPACT_ATOMS: atom_id res chain seq x y z
N MET A 1 -1.04 -2.42 13.48
CA MET A 1 0.05 -2.12 12.52
C MET A 1 -0.57 -1.48 11.29
N ARG A 2 0.15 -0.65 10.52
CA ARG A 2 -0.43 0.01 9.33
C ARG A 2 0.46 -0.19 8.12
N VAL A 3 -0.16 -0.36 6.96
CA VAL A 3 0.49 -0.25 5.65
C VAL A 3 0.02 1.05 5.01
N LEU A 4 0.95 1.84 4.46
CA LEU A 4 0.64 3.15 3.87
C LEU A 4 0.64 3.07 2.35
N ASP A 5 -0.41 3.55 1.70
CA ASP A 5 -0.46 3.68 0.25
C ASP A 5 0.37 4.87 -0.27
N THR A 6 0.48 4.98 -1.60
CA THR A 6 1.28 6.05 -2.23
C THR A 6 0.70 7.44 -1.92
N ALA A 7 -0.62 7.58 -1.80
CA ALA A 7 -1.27 8.85 -1.50
C ALA A 7 -0.92 9.36 -0.09
N ALA A 8 -0.92 8.48 0.91
CA ALA A 8 -0.43 8.79 2.26
C ALA A 8 1.02 9.26 2.22
N LEU A 9 1.89 8.55 1.49
CA LEU A 9 3.30 8.92 1.35
C LEU A 9 3.51 10.27 0.67
N LEU A 10 2.65 10.66 -0.27
CA LEU A 10 2.72 11.96 -0.93
C LEU A 10 2.23 13.11 -0.07
N HIS A 11 1.16 12.90 0.70
CA HIS A 11 0.37 14.01 1.25
C HIS A 11 0.44 14.17 2.77
N TRP A 12 0.77 13.12 3.53
CA TRP A 12 0.76 13.22 4.99
C TRP A 12 1.97 14.00 5.55
N PRO A 13 1.87 14.63 6.71
CA PRO A 13 3.03 15.18 7.39
C PRO A 13 4.04 14.08 7.77
N LEU A 14 5.36 14.34 7.67
CA LEU A 14 6.41 13.38 8.03
C LEU A 14 6.22 12.70 9.41
N PRO A 15 5.82 13.42 10.49
CA PRO A 15 5.59 12.78 11.78
C PRO A 15 4.45 11.76 11.82
N GLN A 16 3.58 11.74 10.79
CA GLN A 16 2.47 10.78 10.67
C GLN A 16 2.84 9.59 9.79
N LEU A 17 3.97 9.65 9.07
CA LEU A 17 4.48 8.56 8.26
C LEU A 17 5.21 7.55 9.14
N SER A 18 4.43 6.65 9.75
CA SER A 18 4.94 5.51 10.52
C SER A 18 4.15 4.26 10.16
N GLY A 19 4.86 3.20 9.77
CA GLY A 19 4.26 1.95 9.31
C GLY A 19 5.08 1.24 8.24
N CYS A 20 4.46 0.28 7.59
CA CYS A 20 5.09 -0.52 6.53
C CYS A 20 4.71 0.02 5.14
N VAL A 21 5.63 -0.11 4.19
CA VAL A 21 5.49 0.35 2.81
C VAL A 21 6.17 -0.63 1.87
N VAL A 22 5.75 -0.68 0.61
CA VAL A 22 6.37 -1.54 -0.40
C VAL A 22 7.43 -0.78 -1.19
N PHE A 23 8.53 -1.46 -1.54
CA PHE A 23 9.64 -0.83 -2.28
C PHE A 23 9.22 -0.25 -3.64
N SER A 24 8.25 -0.86 -4.31
CA SER A 24 7.76 -0.40 -5.62
C SER A 24 7.13 1.00 -5.58
N GLN A 25 6.64 1.45 -4.42
CA GLN A 25 6.15 2.83 -4.24
C GLN A 25 7.25 3.87 -4.46
N ARG A 26 8.53 3.54 -4.28
CA ARG A 26 9.65 4.48 -4.51
C ARG A 26 9.70 4.97 -5.95
N GLU A 27 9.46 4.10 -6.92
CA GLU A 27 9.49 4.48 -8.33
C GLU A 27 8.33 5.44 -8.67
N GLU A 28 7.13 5.15 -8.16
CA GLU A 28 5.98 6.06 -8.31
C GLU A 28 6.25 7.42 -7.65
N LEU A 29 6.77 7.42 -6.43
CA LEU A 29 7.09 8.63 -5.69
C LEU A 29 8.16 9.47 -6.38
N ALA A 30 9.25 8.86 -6.85
CA ALA A 30 10.31 9.57 -7.55
C ALA A 30 9.83 10.23 -8.85
N ASN A 31 8.89 9.58 -9.56
CA ASN A 31 8.25 10.11 -10.76
C ASN A 31 7.29 11.28 -10.48
N LEU A 32 6.64 11.28 -9.32
CA LEU A 32 5.68 12.31 -8.92
C LEU A 32 6.36 13.51 -8.23
N SER A 33 7.32 13.25 -7.34
CA SER A 33 8.07 14.26 -6.61
C SER A 33 9.36 13.69 -6.03
N THR A 34 10.49 14.01 -6.67
CA THR A 34 11.83 13.65 -6.19
C THR A 34 12.11 14.21 -4.80
N ASP A 35 11.70 15.46 -4.52
CA ASP A 35 11.85 16.08 -3.20
C ASP A 35 11.12 15.27 -2.13
N ARG A 36 9.92 14.77 -2.45
CA ARG A 36 9.12 13.99 -1.52
C ARG A 36 9.76 12.64 -1.23
N ASP A 37 10.24 11.95 -2.25
CA ASP A 37 10.96 10.68 -2.12
C ASP A 37 12.18 10.81 -1.19
N MET A 38 12.99 11.85 -1.35
CA MET A 38 14.15 12.13 -0.48
C MET A 38 13.76 12.35 0.98
N LEU A 39 12.60 12.98 1.25
CA LEU A 39 12.14 13.24 2.62
C LEU A 39 11.74 11.97 3.37
N LEU A 40 11.35 10.90 2.67
CA LEU A 40 10.89 9.66 3.31
C LEU A 40 12.01 8.92 4.06
N ASP A 41 13.28 9.19 3.75
CA ASP A 41 14.42 8.60 4.46
C ASP A 41 14.49 9.07 5.93
N GLY A 42 13.85 10.19 6.27
CA GLY A 42 13.72 10.70 7.64
C GLY A 42 12.45 10.23 8.36
N ALA A 43 11.58 9.45 7.72
CA ALA A 43 10.34 8.95 8.31
C ALA A 43 10.53 7.55 8.95
N ASP A 44 9.62 7.18 9.85
CA ASP A 44 9.63 5.89 10.54
C ASP A 44 8.95 4.80 9.69
N LEU A 45 9.51 4.57 8.50
CA LEU A 45 8.95 3.65 7.50
C LEU A 45 9.75 2.35 7.41
N GLN A 46 9.02 1.24 7.43
CA GLN A 46 9.56 -0.09 7.22
C GLN A 46 9.30 -0.53 5.78
N TRP A 47 10.34 -0.42 4.94
CA TRP A 47 10.29 -0.85 3.55
C TRP A 47 10.37 -2.37 3.45
N SER A 48 9.46 -2.96 2.69
CA SER A 48 9.35 -4.42 2.55
C SER A 48 8.87 -4.83 1.16
N THR A 49 8.98 -6.12 0.86
CA THR A 49 8.40 -6.74 -0.33
C THR A 49 7.50 -7.87 0.16
N PRO A 50 6.21 -7.89 -0.22
CA PRO A 50 5.31 -8.97 0.20
C PRO A 50 5.75 -10.31 -0.38
N SER A 51 5.39 -11.40 0.27
CA SER A 51 5.63 -12.74 -0.25
C SER A 51 4.79 -13.04 -1.49
N VAL A 52 5.27 -13.97 -2.32
CA VAL A 52 4.55 -14.43 -3.53
C VAL A 52 3.16 -14.97 -3.18
N ASN A 53 3.03 -15.70 -2.08
CA ASN A 53 1.73 -16.20 -1.61
C ASN A 53 0.77 -15.04 -1.27
N SER A 54 1.27 -13.98 -0.65
CA SER A 54 0.46 -12.79 -0.35
C SER A 54 0.05 -12.03 -1.61
N LEU A 55 0.90 -11.99 -2.65
CA LEU A 55 0.55 -11.43 -3.96
C LEU A 55 -0.56 -12.22 -4.65
N GLU A 56 -0.51 -13.55 -4.60
CA GLU A 56 -1.57 -14.41 -5.11
C GLU A 56 -2.89 -14.19 -4.35
N ARG A 57 -2.81 -14.08 -3.01
CA ARG A 57 -3.97 -13.75 -2.16
C ARG A 57 -4.55 -12.37 -2.51
N ALA A 58 -3.73 -11.34 -2.66
CA ALA A 58 -4.17 -10.00 -3.04
C ALA A 58 -4.87 -10.00 -4.41
N SER A 59 -4.29 -10.67 -5.40
CA SER A 59 -4.89 -10.81 -6.74
C SER A 59 -6.24 -11.51 -6.68
N LYS A 60 -6.38 -12.54 -5.83
CA LYS A 60 -7.66 -13.21 -5.59
C LYS A 60 -8.68 -12.27 -4.94
N VAL A 61 -8.29 -11.55 -3.89
CA VAL A 61 -9.17 -10.58 -3.20
C VAL A 61 -9.64 -9.50 -4.17
N ALA A 62 -8.74 -8.95 -4.99
CA ALA A 62 -9.08 -7.94 -5.99
C ALA A 62 -9.99 -8.48 -7.10
N THR A 63 -9.87 -9.77 -7.43
CA THR A 63 -10.80 -10.45 -8.35
C THR A 63 -12.17 -10.60 -7.72
N ASP A 64 -12.21 -11.02 -6.45
CA ASP A 64 -13.45 -11.28 -5.70
C ASP A 64 -14.20 -9.97 -5.39
N SER A 65 -13.49 -8.85 -5.23
CA SER A 65 -14.10 -7.50 -5.13
C SER A 65 -14.58 -6.94 -6.47
N GLY A 66 -14.08 -7.47 -7.59
CA GLY A 66 -14.34 -6.96 -8.94
C GLY A 66 -13.47 -5.77 -9.34
N ASP A 67 -12.49 -5.37 -8.52
CA ASP A 67 -11.68 -4.18 -8.74
C ASP A 67 -10.31 -4.46 -9.38
N LEU A 68 -9.94 -5.73 -9.62
CA LEU A 68 -8.62 -6.12 -10.17
C LEU A 68 -8.19 -5.29 -11.38
N ALA A 69 -9.08 -5.05 -12.34
CA ALA A 69 -8.75 -4.32 -13.57
C ALA A 69 -8.43 -2.83 -13.34
N GLY A 70 -8.82 -2.30 -12.17
CA GLY A 70 -8.57 -0.93 -11.76
C GLY A 70 -7.39 -0.76 -10.81
N LEU A 71 -6.77 -1.84 -10.34
CA LEU A 71 -5.61 -1.76 -9.46
C LEU A 71 -4.32 -1.83 -10.27
N SER A 72 -3.35 -0.98 -9.92
CA SER A 72 -2.00 -1.06 -10.44
C SER A 72 -1.22 -2.24 -9.82
N PRO A 73 -0.07 -2.62 -10.38
CA PRO A 73 0.83 -3.58 -9.73
C PRO A 73 1.26 -3.14 -8.32
N VAL A 74 1.47 -1.83 -8.09
CA VAL A 74 1.86 -1.29 -6.79
C VAL A 74 0.72 -1.42 -5.78
N ASP A 75 -0.52 -1.16 -6.20
CA ASP A 75 -1.71 -1.35 -5.36
C ASP A 75 -1.86 -2.82 -4.92
N LEU A 76 -1.58 -3.78 -5.81
CA LEU A 76 -1.60 -5.20 -5.48
C LEU A 76 -0.49 -5.58 -4.49
N GLU A 77 0.70 -5.00 -4.62
CA GLU A 77 1.79 -5.19 -3.64
C GLU A 77 1.43 -4.61 -2.26
N ILE A 78 0.84 -3.41 -2.22
CA ILE A 78 0.37 -2.77 -0.99
C ILE A 78 -0.69 -3.63 -0.29
N LEU A 79 -1.71 -4.07 -1.05
CA LEU A 79 -2.76 -4.95 -0.53
C LEU A 79 -2.18 -6.29 -0.04
N ALA A 80 -1.24 -6.87 -0.78
CA ALA A 80 -0.55 -8.10 -0.39
C ALA A 80 0.20 -7.94 0.93
N LEU A 81 0.92 -6.83 1.10
CA LEU A 81 1.64 -6.56 2.35
C LEU A 81 0.66 -6.38 3.53
N ALA A 82 -0.47 -5.70 3.32
CA ALA A 82 -1.50 -5.54 4.34
C ALA A 82 -2.11 -6.90 4.76
N LEU A 83 -2.38 -7.79 3.80
CA LEU A 83 -2.87 -9.16 4.02
C LEU A 83 -1.85 -10.08 4.70
N GLU A 84 -0.56 -9.86 4.44
CA GLU A 84 0.53 -10.62 5.04
C GLU A 84 0.71 -10.27 6.51
N LEU A 85 0.62 -8.98 6.82
CA LEU A 85 0.88 -8.43 8.13
C LEU A 85 -0.38 -8.31 9.02
N GLU A 86 -1.55 -8.66 8.47
CA GLU A 86 -2.86 -8.42 9.10
C GLU A 86 -2.98 -6.97 9.60
N ALA A 87 -2.57 -6.02 8.75
CA ALA A 87 -2.44 -4.62 9.08
C ALA A 87 -3.57 -3.77 8.49
N THR A 88 -3.89 -2.66 9.15
CA THR A 88 -4.81 -1.64 8.62
C THR A 88 -4.17 -0.99 7.38
N LEU A 89 -4.87 -0.98 6.24
CA LEU A 89 -4.40 -0.33 5.03
C LEU A 89 -4.82 1.14 5.01
N VAL A 90 -3.89 2.07 5.19
CA VAL A 90 -4.17 3.50 5.10
C VAL A 90 -4.28 3.87 3.62
N THR A 91 -5.50 4.16 3.17
CA THR A 91 -5.78 4.55 1.79
C THR A 91 -7.06 5.37 1.64
N ASP A 92 -7.06 6.30 0.67
CA ASP A 92 -8.27 6.99 0.20
C ASP A 92 -8.85 6.39 -1.10
N ASP A 93 -8.23 5.36 -1.66
CA ASP A 93 -8.67 4.70 -2.89
C ASP A 93 -9.82 3.71 -2.62
N TYR A 94 -10.99 3.99 -3.19
CA TYR A 94 -12.19 3.17 -3.00
C TYR A 94 -12.04 1.71 -3.47
N ARG A 95 -11.18 1.43 -4.45
CA ARG A 95 -10.91 0.07 -4.97
C ARG A 95 -10.13 -0.75 -3.95
N LEU A 96 -9.12 -0.14 -3.33
CA LEU A 96 -8.37 -0.77 -2.25
C LEU A 96 -9.27 -0.98 -1.02
N GLN A 97 -10.12 -0.01 -0.69
CA GLN A 97 -11.09 -0.13 0.40
C GLN A 97 -12.08 -1.29 0.18
N ASN A 98 -12.60 -1.45 -1.04
CA ASN A 98 -13.43 -2.61 -1.41
C ASN A 98 -12.69 -3.94 -1.23
N CYS A 99 -11.42 -4.01 -1.62
CA CYS A 99 -10.59 -5.19 -1.41
C CYS A 99 -10.42 -5.50 0.08
N CYS A 100 -10.17 -4.48 0.90
CA CYS A 100 -10.09 -4.62 2.36
C CYS A 100 -11.41 -5.15 2.95
N LEU A 101 -12.57 -4.63 2.50
CA LEU A 101 -13.88 -5.14 2.92
C LEU A 101 -14.07 -6.63 2.59
N VAL A 102 -13.70 -7.06 1.38
CA VAL A 102 -13.77 -8.47 0.95
C VAL A 102 -12.81 -9.35 1.77
N ALA A 103 -11.63 -8.85 2.11
CA ALA A 103 -10.64 -9.56 2.89
C ALA A 103 -10.87 -9.54 4.42
N GLY A 104 -11.80 -8.71 4.91
CA GLY A 104 -11.99 -8.46 6.34
C GLY A 104 -10.83 -7.67 6.99
N LEU A 105 -10.14 -6.84 6.20
CA LEU A 105 -9.11 -5.91 6.68
C LEU A 105 -9.70 -4.53 6.99
N GLU A 106 -9.15 -3.88 8.02
CA GLU A 106 -9.41 -2.46 8.27
C GLU A 106 -8.69 -1.58 7.23
N HIS A 107 -9.27 -0.43 6.92
CA HIS A 107 -8.71 0.60 6.03
C HIS A 107 -9.07 2.01 6.51
#